data_AF-A0AA37RRS9-F1
#
_entry.id   AF-A0AA37RRS9-F1
#
_cell.length_a   1.000
_cell.length_b   1.000
_cell.length_c   1.000
_cell.angle_alpha   90.00
_cell.angle_beta   90.00
_cell.angle_gamma   90.00
#
_symmetry.space_group_name_H-M   'P 1'
#
loop_
_entity.id
_entity.type
_entity.pdbx_description
1 polymer ?
#
loop_
_entity_poly.entity_id
_entity_poly.type
_entity_poly.pdbx_seq_one_letter_code
_entity_poly.pdbx_strand_id
1 'polypeptide(L)'
;MKYADLYFGLSDSRNEAIESHDAFLRSYVDLEGAVESVLNGKKFLVLGPKGTGKTALAWYLKETEFQGTHLATVRDASDLPLAEVPRLQTGQVEGPERTVVAWKFILLCNYLELLLRDQSCSLQHDSEVTRVTKLLKEFGFMGDASGRALIKASTTTVTIPIPKLGDITNGKVNRLSIFTT
;
A
#
# COMPACT_ATOMS: atom_id res chain seq x y z
N MET A 1 -13.69 34.85 20.83
CA MET A 1 -13.95 33.44 20.46
C MET A 1 -15.10 32.94 21.32
N LYS A 2 -16.25 32.64 20.71
CA LYS A 2 -17.41 32.06 21.41
C LYS A 2 -17.36 30.54 21.25
N TYR A 3 -17.98 29.80 22.17
CA TYR A 3 -18.07 28.34 22.07
C TYR A 3 -18.73 27.86 20.76
N ALA A 4 -19.65 28.64 20.21
CA ALA A 4 -20.29 28.36 18.93
C ALA A 4 -19.33 28.45 17.72
N ASP A 5 -18.15 29.05 17.89
CA ASP A 5 -17.15 29.19 16.84
C ASP A 5 -16.17 28.00 16.82
N LEU A 6 -16.29 27.06 17.77
CA LEU A 6 -15.46 25.85 17.81
C LEU A 6 -15.97 24.82 16.79
N TYR A 7 -15.09 24.44 15.88
CA TYR A 7 -15.34 23.34 14.95
C TYR A 7 -15.01 22.02 15.64
N PHE A 8 -16.03 21.18 15.84
CA PHE A 8 -15.90 19.88 16.50
C PHE A 8 -15.61 18.72 15.54
N GLY A 9 -15.42 19.02 14.25
CA GLY A 9 -15.23 17.99 13.21
C GLY A 9 -16.54 17.32 12.78
N LEU A 10 -16.42 16.45 11.77
CA LEU A 10 -17.48 15.54 11.34
C LEU A 10 -17.26 14.15 11.94
N SER A 11 -18.31 13.33 11.97
CA SER A 11 -18.24 11.98 12.50
C SER A 11 -17.40 11.02 11.64
N ASP A 12 -17.20 11.35 10.37
CA ASP A 12 -16.41 10.59 9.42
C ASP A 12 -15.20 11.41 8.95
N SER A 13 -14.02 11.03 9.45
CA SER A 13 -12.75 11.70 9.13
C SER A 13 -12.39 11.64 7.64
N ARG A 14 -12.88 10.63 6.90
CA ARG A 14 -12.68 10.55 5.44
C ARG A 14 -13.46 11.65 4.75
N ASN A 15 -14.74 11.81 5.09
CA ASN A 15 -15.58 12.83 4.49
C ASN A 15 -15.09 14.22 4.90
N GLU A 16 -14.65 14.40 6.14
CA GLU A 16 -14.08 15.67 6.61
C GLU A 16 -12.80 16.07 5.86
N ALA A 17 -11.86 15.14 5.67
CA ALA A 17 -10.65 15.40 4.90
C ALA A 17 -10.96 15.80 3.45
N ILE A 18 -11.99 15.19 2.83
CA ILE A 18 -12.41 15.47 1.46
C ILE A 18 -13.18 16.79 1.35
N GLU A 19 -14.13 17.04 2.26
CA GLU A 19 -15.06 18.18 2.21
C GLU A 19 -14.45 19.46 2.77
N SER A 20 -13.56 19.36 3.75
CA SER A 20 -12.95 20.52 4.42
C SER A 20 -11.53 20.21 4.91
N HIS A 21 -10.61 20.02 3.97
CA HIS A 21 -9.18 19.75 4.21
C HIS A 21 -8.56 20.66 5.30
N ASP A 22 -8.72 21.98 5.18
CA ASP A 22 -8.15 22.93 6.14
C ASP A 22 -8.75 22.80 7.55
N ALA A 23 -10.05 22.52 7.65
CA ALA A 23 -10.71 22.37 8.94
C ALA A 23 -10.28 21.07 9.62
N PHE A 24 -10.19 19.98 8.86
CA PHE A 24 -9.68 18.68 9.32
C PHE A 24 -8.24 18.76 9.84
N LEU A 25 -7.33 19.38 9.09
CA LEU A 25 -5.93 19.52 9.52
C LEU A 25 -5.78 20.35 10.80
N ARG A 26 -6.62 21.38 10.98
CA ARG A 26 -6.61 22.24 12.18
C ARG A 26 -7.26 21.57 13.38
N SER A 27 -8.23 20.68 13.17
CA SER A 27 -8.94 19.98 14.24
C SER A 27 -8.23 18.69 14.68
N TYR A 28 -7.35 18.14 13.84
CA TYR A 28 -6.60 16.93 14.18
C TYR A 28 -5.64 17.16 15.35
N VAL A 29 -5.73 16.28 16.36
CA VAL A 29 -4.85 16.26 17.53
C VAL A 29 -4.06 14.96 17.53
N ASP A 30 -2.73 15.06 17.41
CA ASP A 30 -1.85 13.89 17.52
C ASP A 30 -1.69 13.47 18.98
N LEU A 31 -2.53 12.53 19.40
CA LEU A 31 -2.45 11.94 20.73
C LEU A 31 -1.24 10.99 20.79
N GLU A 32 -0.41 11.16 21.81
CA GLU A 32 0.74 10.28 22.11
C GLU A 32 1.86 10.26 21.04
N GLY A 33 1.93 11.26 20.16
CA GLY A 33 2.98 11.34 19.13
C GLY A 33 2.89 10.18 18.14
N ALA A 34 1.68 9.77 17.76
CA ALA A 34 1.43 8.66 16.86
C ALA A 34 1.94 8.97 15.45
N VAL A 35 1.80 10.22 14.98
CA VAL A 35 2.29 10.66 13.66
C VAL A 35 3.80 10.46 13.57
N GLU A 36 4.55 11.02 14.52
CA GLU A 36 6.01 10.92 14.55
C GLU A 36 6.46 9.46 14.69
N SER A 37 5.78 8.68 15.54
CA SER A 37 6.10 7.26 15.74
C SER A 37 5.94 6.44 14.47
N VAL A 38 4.94 6.74 13.64
CA VAL A 38 4.71 6.08 12.36
C VAL A 38 5.73 6.53 11.32
N LEU A 39 5.95 7.84 11.17
CA LEU A 39 6.88 8.40 10.18
C LEU A 39 8.33 7.95 10.41
N ASN A 40 8.76 7.85 11.67
CA ASN A 40 10.10 7.38 12.03
C ASN A 40 10.23 5.85 12.02
N GLY A 41 9.18 5.10 11.62
CA GLY A 41 9.19 3.65 11.57
C GLY A 41 9.25 2.95 12.94
N LYS A 42 9.06 3.69 14.06
CA LYS A 42 9.03 3.12 15.41
C LYS A 42 7.77 2.25 15.63
N LYS A 43 6.66 2.61 14.99
CA LYS A 43 5.39 1.87 15.00
C LYS A 43 4.91 1.65 13.58
N PHE A 44 4.51 0.42 13.24
CA PHE A 44 3.96 0.06 11.93
C PHE A 44 2.54 -0.52 12.01
N LEU A 45 2.02 -0.73 13.21
CA LEU A 45 0.68 -1.26 13.46
C LEU A 45 -0.02 -0.42 14.53
N VAL A 46 -1.13 0.21 14.16
CA VAL A 46 -1.94 1.05 15.05
C VAL A 46 -3.26 0.34 15.35
N LEU A 47 -3.44 -0.06 16.60
CA LEU A 47 -4.63 -0.78 17.07
C LEU A 47 -5.40 0.04 18.10
N GLY A 48 -6.71 -0.15 18.17
CA GLY A 48 -7.54 0.49 19.18
C GLY A 48 -9.05 0.30 18.91
N PRO A 49 -9.91 0.58 19.90
CA PRO A 49 -11.37 0.53 19.76
C PRO A 49 -11.91 1.38 18.59
N LYS A 50 -13.15 1.11 18.15
CA LYS A 50 -13.83 1.97 17.17
C LYS A 50 -13.94 3.38 17.74
N GLY A 51 -13.66 4.40 16.93
CA GLY A 51 -13.72 5.81 17.33
C GLY A 51 -12.43 6.41 17.90
N THR A 52 -11.35 5.64 18.07
CA THR A 52 -10.06 6.18 18.55
C THR A 52 -9.22 6.94 17.51
N GLY A 53 -9.81 7.36 16.39
CA GLY A 53 -9.11 8.18 15.40
C GLY A 53 -8.07 7.48 14.52
N LYS A 54 -8.02 6.13 14.45
CA LYS A 54 -7.09 5.41 13.56
C LYS A 54 -7.22 5.83 12.09
N THR A 55 -8.46 5.95 11.62
CA THR A 55 -8.77 6.42 10.27
C THR A 55 -8.35 7.89 10.10
N ALA A 56 -8.59 8.73 11.12
CA ALA A 56 -8.12 10.11 11.13
C ALA A 56 -6.59 10.20 11.02
N LEU A 57 -5.83 9.36 11.73
CA LEU A 57 -4.37 9.30 11.60
C LEU A 57 -3.94 8.97 10.17
N ALA A 58 -4.56 7.96 9.54
CA ALA A 58 -4.23 7.57 8.16
C ALA A 58 -4.51 8.71 7.16
N TRP A 59 -5.66 9.37 7.28
CA TRP A 59 -6.00 10.53 6.44
C TRP A 59 -5.15 11.75 6.76
N TYR A 60 -4.79 11.99 8.02
CA TYR A 60 -3.88 13.08 8.38
C TYR A 60 -2.51 12.91 7.74
N LEU A 61 -1.93 11.71 7.77
CA LEU A 61 -0.70 11.39 7.04
C LEU A 61 -0.89 11.60 5.53
N LYS A 62 -2.04 11.22 4.97
CA LYS A 62 -2.31 11.46 3.55
C LYS A 62 -2.39 12.94 3.19
N GLU A 63 -3.15 13.69 3.98
CA GLU A 63 -3.39 15.10 3.76
C GLU A 63 -2.16 15.96 4.09
N THR A 64 -1.22 15.49 4.90
CA THR A 64 0.05 16.22 5.18
C THR A 64 1.17 15.88 4.20
N GLU A 65 0.94 15.00 3.23
CA GLU A 65 1.90 14.65 2.18
C GLU A 65 2.39 15.87 1.39
N PHE A 66 1.54 16.89 1.19
CA PHE A 66 1.92 18.11 0.44
C PHE A 66 3.11 18.87 1.04
N GLN A 67 3.44 18.60 2.31
CA GLN A 67 4.61 19.17 2.99
C GLN A 67 5.93 18.59 2.45
N GLY A 68 5.88 17.49 1.68
CA GLY A 68 7.05 16.90 1.03
C GLY A 68 7.99 16.13 1.97
N THR A 69 7.56 15.84 3.21
CA THR A 69 8.37 15.12 4.21
C THR A 69 8.19 13.61 4.19
N HIS A 70 7.11 13.13 3.56
CA HIS A 70 6.75 11.73 3.49
C HIS A 70 5.78 11.50 2.32
N LEU A 71 5.53 10.23 1.99
CA LEU A 71 4.50 9.82 1.05
C LEU A 71 3.50 8.91 1.74
N ALA A 72 2.21 9.11 1.45
CA ALA A 72 1.16 8.30 2.02
C ALA A 72 0.13 7.87 0.98
N THR A 73 -0.41 6.68 1.20
CA THR A 73 -1.57 6.14 0.47
C THR A 73 -2.46 5.47 1.48
N VAL A 74 -3.73 5.86 1.51
CA VAL A 74 -4.76 5.18 2.31
C VAL A 74 -5.50 4.22 1.38
N ARG A 75 -5.58 2.94 1.79
CA ARG A 75 -6.35 1.91 1.10
C ARG A 75 -7.35 1.32 2.08
N ASP A 76 -8.59 1.11 1.65
CA ASP A 76 -9.56 0.40 2.45
C ASP A 76 -9.31 -1.11 2.32
N ALA A 77 -9.40 -1.84 3.42
CA ALA A 77 -9.30 -3.29 3.40
C ALA A 77 -10.45 -3.94 2.62
N SER A 78 -11.61 -3.27 2.48
CA SER A 78 -12.72 -3.71 1.65
C SER A 78 -12.49 -3.56 0.15
N ASP A 79 -11.60 -2.64 -0.27
CA ASP A 79 -11.15 -2.54 -1.66
C ASP A 79 -10.20 -3.70 -2.02
N LEU A 80 -9.64 -4.36 -1.00
CA LEU A 80 -8.85 -5.55 -1.15
C LEU A 80 -9.77 -6.80 -1.18
N PRO A 81 -9.62 -7.70 -2.15
CA PRO A 81 -10.37 -8.96 -2.27
C PRO A 81 -9.89 -9.99 -1.25
N LEU A 82 -10.07 -9.70 0.04
CA LEU A 82 -9.55 -10.50 1.13
C LEU A 82 -9.97 -11.98 1.04
N ALA A 83 -11.17 -12.25 0.49
CA ALA A 83 -11.68 -13.59 0.27
C ALA A 83 -10.99 -14.34 -0.88
N GLU A 84 -10.40 -13.63 -1.85
CA GLU A 84 -9.70 -14.21 -3.00
C GLU A 84 -8.19 -14.35 -2.76
N VAL A 85 -7.62 -13.60 -1.80
CA VAL A 85 -6.19 -13.70 -1.42
C VAL A 85 -5.78 -15.15 -1.10
N PRO A 86 -6.55 -15.95 -0.33
CA PRO A 86 -6.19 -17.35 -0.08
C PRO A 86 -6.32 -18.25 -1.32
N ARG A 87 -7.02 -17.82 -2.38
CA ARG A 87 -7.26 -18.60 -3.61
C ARG A 87 -6.23 -18.31 -4.71
N LEU A 88 -5.39 -17.30 -4.53
CA LEU A 88 -4.27 -17.02 -5.42
C LEU A 88 -3.37 -18.26 -5.53
N GLN A 89 -3.19 -18.74 -6.76
CA GLN A 89 -2.20 -19.79 -7.04
C GLN A 89 -0.81 -19.17 -7.05
N THR A 90 -0.12 -19.21 -5.91
CA THR A 90 1.26 -18.70 -5.76
C THR A 90 2.33 -19.77 -6.06
N GLY A 91 1.93 -20.93 -6.60
CA GLY A 91 2.82 -22.08 -6.81
C GLY A 91 3.23 -22.83 -5.53
N GLN A 92 2.70 -22.43 -4.37
CA GLN A 92 2.91 -23.10 -3.07
C GLN A 92 1.79 -24.10 -2.78
N VAL A 93 2.06 -25.06 -1.89
CA VAL A 93 1.06 -26.00 -1.37
C VAL A 93 -0.05 -25.23 -0.66
N GLU A 94 -1.30 -25.72 -0.76
CA GLU A 94 -2.44 -25.08 -0.11
C GLU A 94 -2.22 -25.02 1.42
N GLY A 95 -2.40 -23.83 2.02
CA GLY A 95 -2.22 -23.65 3.45
C GLY A 95 -1.99 -22.19 3.87
N PRO A 96 -1.74 -21.93 5.17
CA PRO A 96 -1.52 -20.59 5.71
C PRO A 96 -0.37 -19.84 5.02
N GLU A 97 0.67 -20.57 4.59
CA GLU A 97 1.83 -19.99 3.91
C GLU A 97 1.46 -19.33 2.57
N ARG A 98 0.54 -19.93 1.80
CA ARG A 98 0.04 -19.35 0.56
C ARG A 98 -0.60 -17.99 0.78
N THR A 99 -1.41 -17.86 1.84
CA THR A 99 -2.06 -16.61 2.24
C THR A 99 -1.02 -15.56 2.65
N VAL A 100 0.02 -15.95 3.39
CA VAL A 100 1.12 -15.03 3.76
C VAL A 100 1.87 -14.54 2.52
N VAL A 101 2.19 -15.42 1.58
CA VAL A 101 2.86 -15.03 0.32
C VAL A 101 1.99 -14.07 -0.50
N ALA A 102 0.69 -14.36 -0.60
CA ALA A 102 -0.25 -13.49 -1.30
C ALA A 102 -0.33 -12.09 -0.64
N TRP A 103 -0.35 -12.01 0.69
CA TRP A 103 -0.30 -10.73 1.40
C TRP A 103 1.00 -9.97 1.20
N LYS A 104 2.15 -10.65 1.27
CA LYS A 104 3.45 -10.04 0.96
C LYS A 104 3.45 -9.45 -0.44
N PHE A 105 2.91 -10.18 -1.42
CA PHE A 105 2.82 -9.71 -2.79
C PHE A 105 1.94 -8.46 -2.93
N ILE A 106 0.76 -8.43 -2.30
CA ILE A 106 -0.14 -7.27 -2.31
C ILE A 106 0.54 -6.05 -1.68
N LEU A 107 1.19 -6.23 -0.52
CA LEU A 107 1.91 -5.16 0.16
C LEU A 107 3.06 -4.62 -0.68
N LEU A 108 3.81 -5.49 -1.37
CA LEU A 108 4.89 -5.11 -2.28
C LEU A 108 4.37 -4.32 -3.50
N CYS A 109 3.22 -4.70 -4.06
CA CYS A 109 2.59 -3.93 -5.14
C CYS A 109 2.22 -2.51 -4.70
N ASN A 110 1.64 -2.37 -3.49
CA ASN A 110 1.31 -1.07 -2.91
C ASN A 110 2.57 -0.25 -2.59
N TYR A 111 3.62 -0.90 -2.08
CA TYR A 111 4.88 -0.24 -1.79
C TYR A 111 5.59 0.24 -3.06
N LEU A 112 5.59 -0.57 -4.12
CA LEU A 112 6.11 -0.18 -5.43
C LEU A 112 5.34 1.02 -6.00
N GLU A 113 4.01 1.06 -5.86
CA GLU A 113 3.20 2.21 -6.28
C GLU A 113 3.61 3.50 -5.54
N LEU A 114 3.94 3.39 -4.25
CA LEU A 114 4.43 4.51 -3.45
C LEU A 114 5.83 4.97 -3.89
N LEU A 115 6.76 4.03 -4.11
CA LEU A 115 8.12 4.33 -4.57
C LEU A 115 8.14 5.00 -5.95
N LEU A 116 7.22 4.62 -6.84
CA LEU A 116 7.11 5.24 -8.16
C LEU A 116 6.54 6.66 -8.15
N ARG A 117 5.99 7.12 -7.03
CA ARG A 117 5.57 8.51 -6.83
C ARG A 117 6.68 9.38 -6.24
N ASP A 118 7.69 8.76 -5.63
CA ASP A 118 8.83 9.47 -5.07
C ASP A 118 9.74 9.93 -6.21
N GLN A 119 9.72 11.23 -6.50
CA GLN A 119 10.54 11.86 -7.54
C GLN A 119 12.05 11.63 -7.34
N SER A 120 12.50 11.38 -6.11
CA SER A 120 13.90 11.10 -5.79
C SER A 120 14.30 9.66 -6.06
N CYS A 121 13.33 8.76 -6.30
CA CYS A 121 13.59 7.34 -6.51
C CYS A 121 14.06 7.07 -7.93
N SER A 122 15.25 6.49 -8.10
CA SER A 122 15.78 6.15 -9.42
C SER A 122 15.00 5.05 -10.15
N LEU A 123 14.22 4.23 -9.41
CA LEU A 123 13.44 3.11 -9.96
C LEU A 123 12.39 3.57 -10.99
N GLN A 124 11.94 4.82 -10.91
CA GLN A 124 10.98 5.40 -11.86
C GLN A 124 11.50 5.41 -13.31
N HIS A 125 12.83 5.43 -13.48
CA HIS A 125 13.48 5.51 -14.77
C HIS A 125 13.99 4.15 -15.26
N ASP A 126 13.85 3.10 -14.44
CA ASP A 126 14.26 1.75 -14.81
C ASP A 126 13.23 1.13 -15.78
N SER A 127 13.72 0.67 -16.93
CA SER A 127 12.87 0.11 -17.98
C SER A 127 12.18 -1.19 -17.55
N GLU A 128 12.85 -2.03 -16.74
CA GLU A 128 12.26 -3.26 -16.24
C GLU A 128 11.22 -2.97 -15.16
N VAL A 129 11.48 -2.02 -14.26
CA VAL A 129 10.48 -1.57 -13.28
C VAL A 129 9.25 -1.04 -13.99
N THR A 130 9.44 -0.17 -14.99
CA THR A 130 8.33 0.39 -15.79
C THR A 130 7.50 -0.71 -16.47
N ARG A 131 8.18 -1.72 -17.02
CA ARG A 131 7.54 -2.87 -17.67
C ARG A 131 6.76 -3.74 -16.69
N VAL A 132 7.35 -4.06 -15.53
CA VAL A 132 6.70 -4.84 -14.47
C VAL A 132 5.50 -4.08 -13.92
N THR A 133 5.62 -2.77 -13.66
CA THR A 133 4.50 -1.94 -13.21
C THR A 133 3.38 -1.91 -14.23
N LYS A 134 3.68 -1.82 -15.53
CA LYS A 134 2.67 -1.89 -16.58
C LYS A 134 1.92 -3.21 -16.54
N LEU A 135 2.63 -4.34 -16.45
CA LEU A 135 2.02 -5.67 -16.33
C LEU A 135 1.14 -5.78 -15.07
N LEU A 136 1.65 -5.34 -13.92
CA LEU A 136 0.90 -5.39 -12.66
C LEU A 136 -0.38 -4.54 -12.74
N LYS A 137 -0.35 -3.37 -13.40
CA LYS A 137 -1.55 -2.56 -13.66
C LYS A 137 -2.53 -3.24 -14.63
N GLU A 138 -2.04 -3.84 -15.71
CA GLU A 138 -2.85 -4.57 -16.70
C GLU A 138 -3.57 -5.77 -16.08
N PHE A 139 -2.87 -6.51 -15.23
CA PHE A 139 -3.47 -7.61 -14.48
C PHE A 139 -4.38 -7.11 -13.37
N GLY A 140 -4.20 -5.86 -12.93
CA GLY A 140 -5.01 -5.16 -11.94
C GLY A 140 -4.51 -5.30 -10.50
N PHE A 141 -3.24 -5.62 -10.29
CA PHE A 141 -2.62 -5.77 -8.95
C PHE A 141 -2.10 -4.43 -8.39
N MET A 142 -2.13 -3.36 -9.18
CA MET A 142 -1.72 -2.00 -8.80
C MET A 142 -2.77 -0.97 -9.23
N GLY A 143 -2.83 0.15 -8.51
CA GLY A 143 -3.81 1.22 -8.73
C GLY A 143 -5.18 0.93 -8.12
N ASP A 144 -6.20 1.72 -8.48
CA ASP A 144 -7.53 1.61 -7.89
C ASP A 144 -8.29 0.34 -8.30
N ALA A 145 -7.74 -0.42 -9.25
CA ALA A 145 -8.25 -1.71 -9.70
C ALA A 145 -7.61 -2.90 -8.98
N SER A 146 -6.74 -2.69 -7.97
CA SER A 146 -6.00 -3.71 -7.20
C SER A 146 -6.83 -4.95 -6.83
N GLY A 147 -8.13 -4.74 -6.58
CA GLY A 147 -9.03 -5.83 -6.23
C GLY A 147 -9.64 -6.63 -7.39
N ARG A 148 -9.68 -6.07 -8.60
CA ARG A 148 -10.28 -6.75 -9.76
C ARG A 148 -9.37 -7.84 -10.32
N ALA A 149 -8.05 -7.73 -10.13
CA ALA A 149 -7.07 -8.75 -10.52
C ALA A 149 -7.25 -10.06 -9.80
N LEU A 150 -7.36 -10.01 -8.47
CA LEU A 150 -7.40 -11.20 -7.62
C LEU A 150 -8.62 -12.07 -7.95
N ILE A 151 -9.75 -11.44 -8.31
CA ILE A 151 -10.96 -12.13 -8.76
C ILE A 151 -10.71 -12.85 -10.10
N LYS A 152 -10.00 -12.22 -11.04
CA LYS A 152 -9.64 -12.85 -12.33
C LYS A 152 -8.56 -13.93 -12.17
N ALA A 153 -7.56 -13.69 -11.33
CA ALA A 153 -6.43 -14.60 -11.09
C ALA A 153 -6.81 -15.81 -10.23
N SER A 154 -7.82 -15.69 -9.36
CA SER A 154 -8.39 -16.85 -8.65
C SER A 154 -9.24 -17.73 -9.57
N THR A 155 -9.87 -17.14 -10.60
CA THR A 155 -10.72 -17.84 -11.56
C THR A 155 -9.96 -18.31 -12.81
N THR A 156 -8.80 -17.72 -13.11
CA THR A 156 -8.00 -17.99 -14.30
C THR A 156 -6.54 -17.96 -13.93
N THR A 157 -5.79 -19.02 -14.25
CA THR A 157 -4.34 -19.09 -13.99
C THR A 157 -3.64 -18.00 -14.80
N VAL A 158 -3.33 -16.89 -14.16
CA VAL A 158 -2.55 -15.81 -14.75
C VAL A 158 -1.07 -16.12 -14.49
N THR A 159 -0.38 -16.63 -15.51
CA THR A 159 1.07 -16.74 -15.48
C THR A 159 1.65 -15.36 -15.77
N ILE A 160 2.08 -14.64 -14.74
CA ILE A 160 2.87 -13.41 -14.93
C ILE A 160 4.30 -13.87 -15.25
N PRO A 161 4.82 -13.63 -16.46
CA PRO A 161 6.22 -13.91 -16.75
C PRO A 161 7.05 -12.90 -15.95
N ILE A 162 7.54 -13.31 -14.79
CA ILE A 162 8.55 -12.55 -14.07
C ILE A 162 9.79 -12.55 -14.98
N PRO A 163 10.26 -11.38 -15.48
CA PRO A 163 11.59 -11.34 -16.08
C PRO A 163 12.58 -11.96 -15.12
N LYS A 164 13.42 -12.86 -15.61
CA LYS A 164 14.57 -13.27 -14.82
C LYS A 164 15.36 -12.01 -14.48
N LEU A 165 15.43 -11.68 -13.19
CA LEU A 165 16.14 -10.53 -12.62
C LEU A 165 17.67 -10.54 -12.94
N GLY A 166 18.16 -11.50 -13.72
CA GLY A 166 19.58 -11.79 -13.92
C GLY A 166 20.05 -11.88 -15.38
N ASP A 167 19.23 -11.58 -16.39
CA ASP A 167 19.69 -11.66 -17.80
C ASP A 167 20.43 -10.39 -18.27
N ILE A 168 20.80 -9.48 -17.35
CA ILE A 168 21.83 -8.47 -17.59
C ILE A 168 23.13 -8.95 -16.91
N THR A 169 23.80 -9.92 -17.50
CA THR A 169 25.27 -10.00 -17.44
C THR A 169 25.77 -10.86 -18.60
N ASN A 170 26.61 -10.24 -19.43
CA ASN A 170 27.40 -10.90 -20.45
C ASN A 170 28.06 -12.18 -19.89
N GLY A 171 27.83 -13.29 -20.60
CA GLY A 171 28.72 -14.45 -20.67
C GLY A 171 29.40 -14.90 -19.38
N LYS A 172 28.69 -15.66 -18.54
CA LYS A 172 29.10 -17.01 -18.07
C LYS A 172 28.18 -17.47 -16.95
N VAL A 173 27.72 -18.71 -17.14
CA VAL A 173 26.89 -19.49 -16.22
C VAL A 173 27.49 -19.51 -14.82
N ASN A 174 26.70 -19.12 -13.81
CA ASN A 174 26.77 -19.73 -12.49
C ASN A 174 25.39 -19.67 -11.81
N ARG A 175 24.91 -20.86 -11.42
CA ARG A 175 23.63 -21.08 -10.74
C ARG A 175 23.65 -20.40 -9.36
N LEU A 176 22.69 -19.53 -9.08
CA LEU A 176 22.32 -19.20 -7.70
C LEU A 176 21.07 -19.99 -7.33
N SER A 177 21.27 -21.07 -6.58
CA SER A 177 20.23 -21.77 -5.85
C SER A 177 19.90 -20.97 -4.59
N ILE A 178 18.69 -20.42 -4.50
CA ILE A 178 18.18 -19.84 -3.25
C ILE A 178 17.00 -20.69 -2.78
N PHE A 179 17.31 -21.78 -2.10
CA PHE A 179 16.46 -22.44 -1.10
C PHE A 179 17.35 -23.22 -0.14
N THR A 180 17.63 -22.64 1.02
CA THR A 180 17.94 -23.27 2.34
C THR A 180 18.19 -22.12 3.32
N THR A 181 17.68 -22.07 4.55
CA THR A 181 17.10 -23.06 5.48
C THR A 181 15.93 -22.41 6.22
#